data_AF-A0A354T583-F1
#
_entry.id   AF-A0A354T583-F1
#
_cell.length_a   1.000
_cell.length_b   1.000
_cell.length_c   1.000
_cell.angle_alpha   90.00
_cell.angle_beta   90.00
_cell.angle_gamma   90.00
#
_symmetry.space_group_name_H-M   'P 1'
#
loop_
_entity.id
_entity.type
_entity.pdbx_description
1 polymer ?
#
loop_
_entity_poly.entity_id
_entity_poly.type
_entity_poly.pdbx_seq_one_letter_code
_entity_poly.pdbx_strand_id
1 'polypeptide(L)'
;MKTVTAPDPIRFFAGGFTTEDLLSFRPSEEHQRRFEELIAREKFGGLDPEEADELDGMMEAYHVITRAQSEARLAQMRNKAA
;
A
#
# COMPACT_ATOMS: atom_id res chain seq x y z
N MET A 1 -8.94 -17.30 -3.45
CA MET A 1 -8.78 -15.99 -4.13
C MET A 1 -7.28 -15.78 -4.31
N LYS A 2 -6.80 -15.44 -5.52
CA LYS A 2 -5.37 -15.20 -5.75
C LYS A 2 -5.01 -13.84 -5.14
N THR A 3 -4.00 -13.80 -4.27
CA THR A 3 -3.45 -12.56 -3.73
C THR A 3 -2.52 -11.94 -4.77
N VAL A 4 -2.59 -10.62 -4.93
CA VAL A 4 -1.62 -9.88 -5.75
C VAL A 4 -0.58 -9.30 -4.81
N THR A 5 0.65 -9.76 -4.94
CA THR A 5 1.79 -9.28 -4.14
C THR A 5 2.71 -8.50 -5.05
N ALA A 6 3.04 -7.26 -4.67
CA ALA A 6 4.07 -6.47 -5.35
C ALA A 6 5.15 -6.04 -4.33
N PRO A 7 6.36 -5.69 -4.82
CA PRO A 7 7.43 -5.16 -3.96
C PRO A 7 6.94 -3.94 -3.18
N ASP A 8 6.27 -3.00 -3.85
CA ASP A 8 5.71 -1.79 -3.25
C ASP A 8 4.42 -1.33 -3.97
N PRO A 9 3.62 -0.45 -3.34
CA PRO A 9 2.44 0.17 -3.95
C PRO A 9 2.66 0.89 -5.29
N ILE A 10 3.80 1.53 -5.50
CA ILE A 10 4.09 2.31 -6.71
C ILE A 10 4.30 1.38 -7.90
N ARG A 11 5.02 0.27 -7.71
CA ARG A 11 5.17 -0.79 -8.71
C ARG A 11 3.84 -1.43 -9.06
N PHE A 12 2.96 -1.60 -8.09
CA PHE A 12 1.59 -2.08 -8.33
C PHE A 12 0.80 -1.09 -9.21
N PHE A 13 0.87 0.21 -8.92
CA PHE A 13 0.21 1.22 -9.76
C PHE A 13 0.77 1.29 -11.18
N ALA A 14 2.10 1.21 -11.33
CA ALA A 14 2.77 1.30 -12.64
C ALA A 14 2.46 0.11 -13.56
N GLY A 15 2.13 -1.07 -13.00
CA GLY A 15 1.81 -2.27 -13.76
C GLY A 15 0.43 -2.28 -14.40
N GLY A 16 -0.45 -1.32 -14.04
CA GLY A 16 -1.87 -1.40 -14.33
C GLY A 16 -2.55 -2.49 -13.49
N PHE A 17 -3.79 -2.23 -13.05
CA PHE A 17 -4.52 -3.13 -12.17
C PHE A 17 -6.02 -3.12 -12.47
N THR A 18 -6.68 -4.25 -12.21
CA THR A 18 -8.15 -4.32 -12.17
C THR A 18 -8.67 -3.99 -10.77
N THR A 19 -9.98 -3.77 -10.64
CA THR A 19 -10.61 -3.59 -9.31
C THR A 19 -10.38 -4.81 -8.41
N GLU A 20 -10.34 -6.02 -8.97
CA GLU A 20 -10.12 -7.25 -8.20
C GLU A 20 -8.65 -7.34 -7.72
N ASP A 21 -7.70 -6.93 -8.56
CA ASP A 21 -6.29 -6.85 -8.17
C ASP A 21 -6.08 -5.81 -7.06
N LEU A 22 -6.72 -4.64 -7.17
CA LEU A 22 -6.65 -3.59 -6.15
C LEU A 22 -7.18 -4.08 -4.80
N LEU A 23 -8.30 -4.80 -4.79
CA LEU A 23 -8.89 -5.33 -3.57
C LEU A 23 -8.09 -6.50 -2.96
N SER A 24 -7.35 -7.22 -3.81
CA SER A 24 -6.51 -8.36 -3.42
C SER A 24 -5.05 -8.00 -3.17
N PHE A 25 -4.68 -6.74 -3.44
CA PHE A 25 -3.33 -6.23 -3.27
C PHE A 25 -2.92 -6.30 -1.80
N ARG A 26 -1.73 -6.86 -1.58
CA ARG A 26 -0.97 -6.71 -0.35
C ARG A 26 0.49 -6.43 -0.67
N PRO A 27 1.17 -5.57 0.11
CA PRO A 27 2.61 -5.42 0.01
C PRO A 27 3.31 -6.76 0.26
N SER A 28 4.52 -6.89 -0.29
CA SER A 28 5.41 -7.98 0.08
C SER A 28 5.76 -7.93 1.57
N GLU A 29 6.04 -9.08 2.18
CA GLU A 29 6.46 -9.14 3.59
C GLU A 29 7.75 -8.36 3.84
N GLU A 30 8.65 -8.33 2.86
CA GLU A 30 9.90 -7.56 2.92
C GLU A 30 9.61 -6.06 3.05
N HIS A 31 8.75 -5.54 2.19
CA HIS A 31 8.36 -4.13 2.21
C HIS A 31 7.58 -3.77 3.47
N GLN A 32 6.73 -4.68 3.96
CA GLN A 32 6.04 -4.50 5.23
C GLN A 32 7.02 -4.47 6.42
N ARG A 33 8.01 -5.37 6.46
CA ARG A 33 9.06 -5.35 7.49
C ARG A 33 9.88 -4.06 7.45
N ARG A 34 10.26 -3.58 6.26
CA ARG A 34 11.00 -2.33 6.10
C ARG A 34 10.21 -1.13 6.61
N PHE A 35 8.92 -1.06 6.28
CA PHE A 35 8.02 -0.02 6.78
C PHE A 35 7.92 -0.04 8.31
N GLU A 36 7.76 -1.22 8.92
CA GLU A 36 7.71 -1.39 10.38
C GLU A 36 9.03 -0.98 11.06
N GLU A 37 10.17 -1.30 10.44
CA GLU A 37 11.50 -0.90 10.90
C GLU A 37 11.67 0.63 10.91
N LEU A 38 11.31 1.30 9.80
CA LEU A 38 11.43 2.75 9.67
C LEU A 38 10.54 3.48 10.68
N ILE A 39 9.29 3.03 10.87
CA ILE A 39 8.38 3.56 11.91
C ILE A 39 8.98 3.40 13.32
N ALA A 40 9.60 2.24 13.60
CA ALA A 40 10.23 2.03 14.89
C ALA A 40 11.43 2.97 15.09
N ARG A 41 12.28 3.12 14.07
CA ARG A 41 13.48 3.97 14.15
C ARG A 41 13.16 5.45 14.25
N GLU A 42 12.16 5.93 13.52
CA GLU A 42 11.65 7.30 13.64
C GLU A 42 11.28 7.61 15.11
N LYS A 43 10.66 6.67 15.82
CA LYS A 43 10.22 6.83 17.22
C LYS A 43 11.35 6.77 18.25
N PHE A 44 12.43 6.03 17.99
CA PHE A 44 13.43 5.67 19.01
C PHE A 44 14.86 6.19 18.75
N GLY A 45 15.19 6.63 17.55
CA GLY A 45 16.55 7.06 17.20
C GLY A 45 16.65 8.10 16.08
N GLY A 46 15.52 8.47 15.46
CA GLY A 46 15.49 9.29 14.27
C GLY A 46 15.86 8.51 13.01
N LEU A 47 15.51 9.09 11.87
CA LEU A 47 15.87 8.60 10.55
C LEU A 47 16.92 9.52 9.94
N ASP A 48 17.81 8.97 9.13
CA ASP A 48 18.59 9.82 8.24
C ASP A 48 17.69 10.38 7.12
N PRO A 49 18.16 11.38 6.35
CA PRO A 49 17.33 12.01 5.31
C PRO A 49 16.84 11.04 4.24
N GLU A 50 17.64 10.04 3.83
CA GLU A 50 17.23 9.08 2.81
C GLU A 50 16.14 8.14 3.33
N GLU A 51 16.26 7.73 4.59
CA GLU A 51 15.27 6.91 5.27
C GLU A 51 13.96 7.64 5.57
N ALA A 52 14.04 8.94 5.88
CA ALA A 52 12.87 9.80 6.06
C ALA A 52 12.11 9.95 4.74
N ASP A 53 12.82 10.23 3.64
CA ASP A 53 12.22 10.31 2.29
C ASP A 53 11.61 8.95 1.87
N GLU A 54 12.26 7.83 2.21
CA GLU A 54 11.73 6.47 1.98
C GLU A 54 10.41 6.25 2.75
N LEU A 55 10.39 6.58 4.04
CA LEU A 55 9.22 6.41 4.89
C LEU A 55 8.04 7.30 4.43
N ASP A 56 8.32 8.55 4.09
CA ASP A 56 7.31 9.48 3.57
C ASP A 56 6.68 8.95 2.28
N GLY A 57 7.51 8.50 1.33
CA GLY A 57 7.03 7.89 0.09
C GLY A 57 6.18 6.63 0.33
N MET A 58 6.59 5.78 1.27
CA MET A 58 5.80 4.61 1.68
C MET A 58 4.44 5.01 2.25
N MET A 59 4.41 5.98 3.18
CA MET A 59 3.18 6.45 3.82
C MET A 59 2.18 7.00 2.80
N GLU A 60 2.64 7.85 1.88
CA GLU A 60 1.80 8.40 0.82
C GLU A 60 1.18 7.29 -0.03
N ALA A 61 1.99 6.33 -0.46
CA ALA A 61 1.53 5.26 -1.33
C ALA A 61 0.54 4.32 -0.61
N TYR A 62 0.78 4.01 0.67
CA TYR A 62 -0.15 3.26 1.51
C TYR A 62 -1.47 3.98 1.72
N HIS A 63 -1.44 5.29 1.94
CA HIS A 63 -2.63 6.10 2.09
C HIS A 63 -3.52 6.02 0.84
N VAL A 64 -2.92 6.20 -0.34
CA VAL A 64 -3.62 6.14 -1.62
C VAL A 64 -4.22 4.75 -1.85
N ILE A 65 -3.46 3.66 -1.64
CA ILE A 65 -3.97 2.29 -1.79
C ILE A 65 -5.15 2.02 -0.87
N THR A 66 -5.03 2.39 0.41
CA THR A 66 -6.09 2.15 1.40
C THR A 66 -7.39 2.86 0.99
N ARG A 67 -7.27 4.12 0.54
CA ARG A 67 -8.41 4.89 0.06
C ARG A 67 -9.01 4.30 -1.22
N ALA A 68 -8.19 3.92 -2.19
CA ALA A 68 -8.65 3.31 -3.42
C ALA A 68 -9.38 1.98 -3.16
N GLN A 69 -8.87 1.14 -2.25
CA GLN A 69 -9.55 -0.07 -1.83
C GLN A 69 -10.89 0.19 -1.15
N SER A 70 -11.01 1.24 -0.33
CA SER A 70 -12.28 1.65 0.28
C SER A 70 -13.31 2.00 -0.80
N GLU A 71 -12.95 2.85 -1.76
CA GLU A 71 -13.83 3.25 -2.87
C GLU A 71 -14.24 2.07 -3.75
N ALA A 72 -13.31 1.16 -4.05
CA ALA A 72 -13.59 -0.05 -4.82
C ALA A 72 -14.62 -0.96 -4.12
N ARG A 73 -14.55 -1.10 -2.79
CA ARG A 73 -15.56 -1.85 -2.01
C ARG A 73 -16.92 -1.18 -2.08
N LEU A 74 -16.98 0.14 -1.94
CA LEU A 74 -18.23 0.90 -2.05
C LEU A 74 -18.87 0.75 -3.44
N ALA A 75 -18.07 0.84 -4.50
CA ALA A 75 -18.53 0.64 -5.87
C ALA A 75 -19.08 -0.79 -6.08
N GLN A 76 -18.40 -1.82 -5.57
CA GLN A 76 -18.91 -3.19 -5.63
C GLN A 76 -20.24 -3.37 -4.88
N MET A 77 -20.41 -2.73 -3.72
CA MET A 77 -21.66 -2.80 -2.96
C MET A 77 -22.81 -2.15 -3.72
N ARG A 78 -22.57 -0.99 -4.35
CA ARG A 78 -23.57 -0.30 -5.18
C ARG A 78 -24.00 -1.14 -6.39
N ASN A 79 -23.05 -1.77 -7.08
CA ASN A 79 -23.34 -2.60 -8.25
C ASN A 79 -24.07 -3.92 -7.92
N LYS A 80 -23.97 -4.41 -6.67
CA LYS A 80 -24.72 -5.61 -6.22
C LYS A 80 -26.15 -5.30 -5.77
N ALA A 81 -26.45 -4.04 -5.46
CA ALA A 81 -27.74 -3.58 -4.97
C ALA A 81 -28.67 -3.04 -6.08
N ALA A 82 -28.14 -2.88 -7.29
CA ALA A 82 -28.86 -2.51 -8.51
C ALA A 82 -29.18 -3.76 -9.34
#